data_AF-D4K5H4-F1
#
_entry.id   AF-D4K5H4-F1
#
_cell.length_a   1.000
_cell.length_b   1.000
_cell.length_c   1.000
_cell.angle_alpha   90.00
_cell.angle_beta   90.00
_cell.angle_gamma   90.00
#
_symmetry.space_group_name_H-M   'P 1'
#
loop_
_entity.id
_entity.type
_entity.pdbx_description
1 polymer ?
#
loop_
_entity_poly.entity_id
_entity_poly.type
_entity_poly.pdbx_seq_one_letter_code
_entity_poly.pdbx_strand_id
1 'polypeptide(L)'
;MSAVHCAFGNGKLRRRDFRTVLTKTGKISEPELFHERKNHECRKIVDAIDAVAERETQKIRDECLDLKPVRQFKRIDGIKMKERDLCQESPEQQVHEYILVHALQPLLHAKLLPMQFGSIPGKGQVAGTRQIERIVRKKILGKLDAVKGDVHKAYPSTTIVCVITLLKRDIGKNKKLIWYAGAVTENYPDGVLLIGGYFSTWAFNYVMSYVLRYLLSLKQVRRGTGTRLVREIVCYADDFVIIGHASQLMKAMKKATHWVKSTLGLELKQAWQQVRFASFEEEKRVKAARVQGSKHRTPALDMMGFAVRRTYTIVRKGVFRRIRRQLIRAGRDLAMLGYVPHWRASKLTAYNGWFTNSDSANLEEKYQVETIMKAARRSVARWSMIQNNRRKAA
;
A
#
# COMPACT_ATOMS: atom_id res chain seq x y z
N MET A 1 7.28 0.59 25.36
CA MET A 1 6.80 1.99 25.37
C MET A 1 6.61 2.57 23.96
N SER A 2 7.66 2.83 23.15
CA SER A 2 7.51 3.51 21.84
C SER A 2 6.44 2.92 20.89
N ALA A 3 6.38 1.59 20.75
CA ALA A 3 5.38 0.94 19.88
C ALA A 3 3.92 1.24 20.29
N VAL A 4 3.65 1.31 21.59
CA VAL A 4 2.31 1.60 22.14
C VAL A 4 1.94 3.05 21.84
N HIS A 5 2.86 4.00 22.05
CA HIS A 5 2.67 5.40 21.64
C HIS A 5 2.33 5.53 20.15
N CYS A 6 3.01 4.79 19.28
CA CYS A 6 2.68 4.76 17.86
C CYS A 6 1.26 4.23 17.58
N ALA A 7 0.77 3.26 18.36
CA ALA A 7 -0.57 2.70 18.21
C ALA A 7 -1.68 3.72 18.58
N PHE A 8 -1.41 4.63 19.52
CA PHE A 8 -2.31 5.74 19.88
C PHE A 8 -2.15 7.00 19.01
N GLY A 9 -1.15 7.03 18.12
CA GLY A 9 -0.88 8.13 17.20
C GLY A 9 -1.89 8.28 16.04
N ASN A 10 -1.57 9.10 15.04
CA ASN A 10 -2.30 9.21 13.76
C ASN A 10 -3.84 9.40 13.88
N GLY A 11 -4.28 10.20 14.85
CA GLY A 11 -5.69 10.52 15.05
C GLY A 11 -6.50 9.41 15.71
N LYS A 12 -5.88 8.35 16.26
CA LYS A 12 -6.58 7.28 16.98
C LYS A 12 -7.30 7.79 18.23
N LEU A 13 -6.78 8.83 18.89
CA LEU A 13 -7.46 9.53 19.99
C LEU A 13 -8.79 10.21 19.59
N ARG A 14 -9.08 10.35 18.29
CA ARG A 14 -10.40 10.80 17.82
C ARG A 14 -11.46 9.71 17.95
N ARG A 15 -11.07 8.44 18.01
CA ARG A 15 -11.99 7.31 18.17
C ARG A 15 -12.34 7.12 19.64
N ARG A 16 -13.62 6.90 19.92
CA ARG A 16 -14.14 6.71 21.29
C ARG A 16 -13.53 5.47 21.95
N ASP A 17 -13.42 4.37 21.22
CA ASP A 17 -12.89 3.10 21.73
C ASP A 17 -11.44 3.21 22.23
N PHE A 18 -10.57 3.94 21.51
CA PHE A 18 -9.20 4.23 21.97
C PHE A 18 -9.17 5.12 23.22
N ARG A 19 -10.04 6.13 23.29
CA ARG A 19 -10.14 6.98 24.50
C ARG A 19 -10.59 6.18 25.71
N THR A 20 -11.56 5.28 25.53
CA THR A 20 -12.02 4.38 26.59
C THR A 20 -10.89 3.49 27.13
N VAL A 21 -9.93 3.07 26.30
CA VAL A 21 -8.76 2.33 26.79
C VAL A 21 -7.89 3.19 27.70
N LEU A 22 -7.68 4.47 27.36
CA LEU A 22 -6.88 5.39 28.18
C LEU A 22 -7.59 5.75 29.49
N THR A 23 -8.89 6.04 29.46
CA THR A 23 -9.62 6.42 30.67
C THR A 23 -9.75 5.27 31.67
N LYS A 24 -9.78 4.02 31.19
CA LYS A 24 -9.73 2.82 32.04
C LYS A 24 -8.41 2.64 32.80
N THR A 25 -7.36 3.39 32.49
CA THR A 25 -6.12 3.35 33.28
C THR A 25 -6.23 4.12 34.59
N GLY A 26 -7.24 4.98 34.75
CA GLY A 26 -7.37 5.89 35.89
C GLY A 26 -6.38 7.07 35.87
N LYS A 27 -5.47 7.15 34.89
CA LYS A 27 -4.49 8.24 34.76
C LYS A 27 -5.04 9.50 34.10
N ILE A 28 -6.16 9.38 33.39
CA ILE A 28 -6.81 10.51 32.71
C ILE A 28 -8.32 10.29 32.60
N SER A 29 -9.12 11.34 32.83
CA SER A 29 -10.56 11.33 32.59
C SER A 29 -10.92 11.80 31.17
N GLU A 30 -12.14 11.53 30.70
CA GLU A 30 -12.58 11.99 29.37
C GLU A 30 -12.55 13.54 29.23
N PRO A 31 -12.98 14.34 30.24
CA PRO A 31 -12.84 15.80 30.19
C PRO A 31 -11.38 16.26 30.08
N GLU A 32 -10.47 15.68 30.86
CA GLU A 32 -9.04 16.02 30.81
C GLU A 32 -8.41 15.64 29.48
N LEU A 33 -8.76 14.47 28.94
CA LEU A 33 -8.31 14.03 27.62
C LEU A 33 -8.77 15.01 26.53
N PHE A 34 -10.03 15.46 26.60
CA PHE A 34 -10.54 16.47 25.67
C PHE A 34 -9.80 17.80 25.82
N HIS A 35 -9.57 18.25 27.05
CA HIS A 35 -8.85 19.48 27.36
C HIS A 35 -7.42 19.46 26.81
N GLU A 36 -6.63 18.43 27.15
CA GLU A 36 -5.25 18.31 26.67
C GLU A 36 -5.19 18.28 25.14
N ARG A 37 -6.11 17.54 24.49
CA ARG A 37 -6.19 17.50 23.02
C ARG A 37 -6.58 18.84 22.40
N LYS A 38 -7.44 19.63 23.04
CA LYS A 38 -7.87 20.95 22.56
C LYS A 38 -6.73 21.97 22.69
N ASN A 39 -5.96 21.87 23.76
CA ASN A 39 -4.85 22.79 24.08
C ASN A 39 -3.49 22.34 23.52
N HIS A 40 -3.44 21.22 22.79
CA HIS A 40 -2.19 20.63 22.28
C HIS A 40 -1.20 20.23 23.38
N GLU A 41 -1.72 19.93 24.57
CA GLU A 41 -0.99 19.32 25.68
C GLU A 41 -1.08 17.80 25.59
N CYS A 42 -0.18 17.09 26.28
CA CYS A 42 -0.17 15.63 26.25
C CYS A 42 0.38 14.96 27.51
N ARG A 43 0.49 15.68 28.63
CA ARG A 43 1.15 15.14 29.82
C ARG A 43 0.38 13.94 30.39
N LYS A 44 -0.89 14.10 30.75
CA LYS A 44 -1.72 13.01 31.27
C LYS A 44 -2.03 11.98 30.18
N ILE A 45 -2.10 12.40 28.91
CA ILE A 45 -2.26 11.46 27.78
C ILE A 45 -1.06 10.52 27.69
N VAL A 46 0.16 11.03 27.81
CA VAL A 46 1.39 10.23 27.81
C VAL A 46 1.40 9.29 29.02
N ASP A 47 1.11 9.80 30.22
CA ASP A 47 1.05 8.98 31.43
C ASP A 47 0.03 7.82 31.31
N ALA A 48 -1.13 8.08 30.70
CA ALA A 48 -2.13 7.05 30.44
C ALA A 48 -1.68 6.04 29.38
N ILE A 49 -0.98 6.47 28.33
CA ILE A 49 -0.42 5.56 27.32
C ILE A 49 0.69 4.69 27.92
N ASP A 50 1.53 5.25 28.79
CA ASP A 50 2.58 4.51 29.49
C ASP A 50 2.00 3.46 30.43
N ALA A 51 0.93 3.80 31.17
CA ALA A 51 0.19 2.82 31.97
C ALA A 51 -0.39 1.67 31.12
N VAL A 52 -0.89 1.95 29.91
CA VAL A 52 -1.28 0.89 28.95
C VAL A 52 -0.05 0.06 28.56
N ALA A 53 1.08 0.70 28.26
CA ALA A 53 2.29 0.00 27.86
C ALA A 53 2.84 -0.94 28.94
N GLU A 54 2.81 -0.52 30.21
CA GLU A 54 3.18 -1.35 31.35
C GLU A 54 2.27 -2.57 31.47
N ARG A 55 0.94 -2.35 31.43
CA ARG A 55 -0.06 -3.43 31.48
C ARG A 55 0.14 -4.45 30.36
N GLU A 56 0.28 -3.99 29.12
CA GLU A 56 0.47 -4.90 27.98
C GLU A 56 1.83 -5.60 28.01
N THR A 57 2.87 -4.95 28.56
CA THR A 57 4.17 -5.59 28.78
C THR A 57 4.06 -6.73 29.78
N GLN A 58 3.28 -6.56 30.85
CA GLN A 58 3.08 -7.60 31.85
C GLN A 58 2.41 -8.84 31.25
N LYS A 59 1.35 -8.67 30.45
CA LYS A 59 0.72 -9.79 29.72
C LYS A 59 1.68 -10.58 28.84
N ILE A 60 2.61 -9.89 28.17
CA ILE A 60 3.65 -10.53 27.34
C ILE A 60 4.63 -11.31 28.20
N ARG A 61 5.03 -10.77 29.37
CA ARG A 61 5.93 -11.47 30.31
C ARG A 61 5.28 -12.76 30.80
N ASP A 62 4.01 -12.67 31.19
CA ASP A 62 3.23 -13.77 31.75
C ASP A 62 2.75 -14.80 30.71
N GLU A 63 3.02 -14.57 29.43
CA GLU A 63 2.53 -15.42 28.32
C GLU A 63 1.01 -15.60 28.29
N CYS A 64 0.29 -14.57 28.74
CA CYS A 64 -1.16 -14.59 28.86
C CYS A 64 -1.77 -13.49 28.01
N LEU A 65 -2.15 -13.83 26.77
CA LEU A 65 -2.69 -12.88 25.80
C LEU A 65 -4.07 -13.32 25.30
N ASP A 66 -5.12 -12.95 26.05
CA ASP A 66 -6.52 -13.25 25.71
C ASP A 66 -7.15 -12.11 24.87
N LEU A 67 -6.83 -12.06 23.57
CA LEU A 67 -7.36 -11.04 22.67
C LEU A 67 -8.72 -11.44 22.13
N LYS A 68 -9.70 -10.55 22.31
CA LYS A 68 -11.06 -10.72 21.79
C LYS A 68 -11.07 -11.00 20.27
N PRO A 69 -11.97 -11.87 19.78
CA PRO A 69 -12.10 -12.15 18.35
C PRO A 69 -12.20 -10.89 17.48
N VAL A 70 -11.50 -10.89 16.35
CA VAL A 70 -11.53 -9.77 15.40
C VAL A 70 -12.87 -9.76 14.66
N ARG A 71 -13.54 -8.61 14.65
CA ARG A 71 -14.83 -8.45 13.96
C ARG A 71 -14.63 -8.44 12.44
N GLN A 72 -15.33 -9.32 11.72
CA GLN A 72 -15.43 -9.28 10.26
C GLN A 72 -16.72 -8.59 9.79
N PHE A 73 -16.65 -7.86 8.67
CA PHE A 73 -17.81 -7.28 8.03
C PHE A 73 -17.58 -7.06 6.53
N LYS A 74 -18.65 -7.11 5.74
CA LYS A 74 -18.59 -6.90 4.29
C LYS A 74 -18.67 -5.42 3.93
N ARG A 75 -17.90 -5.02 2.93
CA ARG A 75 -17.96 -3.67 2.35
C ARG A 75 -17.70 -3.70 0.85
N ILE A 76 -18.49 -2.94 0.09
CA ILE A 76 -18.26 -2.72 -1.34
C ILE A 76 -17.18 -1.64 -1.54
N ASP A 77 -16.13 -1.95 -2.31
CA ASP A 77 -15.08 -0.99 -2.65
C ASP A 77 -15.58 0.06 -3.67
N GLY A 78 -15.12 1.31 -3.54
CA GLY A 78 -15.57 2.40 -4.44
C GLY A 78 -14.92 2.41 -5.83
N ILE A 79 -13.97 1.49 -6.10
CA ILE A 79 -13.16 1.51 -7.33
C ILE A 79 -13.64 0.47 -8.34
N LYS A 80 -13.77 -0.77 -7.90
CA LYS A 80 -14.20 -1.91 -8.71
C LYS A 80 -15.59 -2.41 -8.32
N MET A 81 -16.25 -1.79 -7.33
CA MET A 81 -17.53 -2.22 -6.77
C MET A 81 -17.48 -3.67 -6.28
N LYS A 82 -16.30 -4.08 -5.77
CA LYS A 82 -16.09 -5.44 -5.26
C LYS A 82 -16.44 -5.49 -3.78
N GLU A 83 -17.19 -6.51 -3.39
CA GLU A 83 -17.34 -6.87 -2.00
C GLU A 83 -16.00 -7.33 -1.41
N ARG A 84 -15.72 -6.89 -0.18
CA ARG A 84 -14.52 -7.21 0.58
C ARG A 84 -14.93 -7.54 2.00
N ASP A 85 -14.40 -8.65 2.51
CA ASP A 85 -14.48 -9.00 3.92
C ASP A 85 -13.40 -8.22 4.68
N LEU A 86 -13.79 -7.10 5.29
CA LEU A 86 -12.91 -6.26 6.07
C LEU A 86 -12.90 -6.70 7.52
N CYS A 87 -11.77 -6.47 8.18
CA CYS A 87 -11.60 -6.77 9.59
C CYS A 87 -11.52 -5.47 10.40
N GLN A 88 -12.14 -5.46 11.58
CA GLN A 88 -12.07 -4.38 12.55
C GLN A 88 -11.49 -4.91 13.86
N GLU A 89 -10.21 -4.61 14.07
CA GLU A 89 -9.49 -4.91 15.31
C GLU A 89 -9.92 -4.00 16.47
N SER A 90 -9.95 -4.56 17.67
CA SER A 90 -10.06 -3.80 18.92
C SER A 90 -8.83 -2.87 19.10
N PRO A 91 -8.91 -1.83 19.95
CA PRO A 91 -7.73 -1.02 20.25
C PRO A 91 -6.58 -1.83 20.85
N GLU A 92 -6.89 -2.80 21.71
CA GLU A 92 -5.92 -3.70 22.34
C GLU A 92 -5.22 -4.59 21.31
N GLN A 93 -5.97 -5.21 20.39
CA GLN A 93 -5.42 -5.94 19.26
C GLN A 93 -4.43 -5.07 18.46
N GLN A 94 -4.83 -3.84 18.11
CA GLN A 94 -3.96 -2.91 17.37
C GLN A 94 -2.69 -2.57 18.15
N VAL A 95 -2.77 -2.36 19.47
CA VAL A 95 -1.59 -2.13 20.31
C VAL A 95 -0.62 -3.31 20.22
N HIS A 96 -1.12 -4.54 20.34
CA HIS A 96 -0.28 -5.74 20.24
C HIS A 96 0.31 -5.96 18.85
N GLU A 97 -0.44 -5.66 17.78
CA GLU A 97 0.10 -5.67 16.41
C GLU A 97 1.22 -4.66 16.23
N TYR A 98 1.09 -3.45 16.80
CA TYR A 98 2.15 -2.45 16.78
C TYR A 98 3.39 -2.91 17.53
N ILE A 99 3.24 -3.48 18.74
CA ILE A 99 4.34 -4.06 19.51
C ILE A 99 5.03 -5.17 18.70
N LEU A 100 4.26 -6.07 18.11
CA LEU A 100 4.78 -7.20 17.32
C LEU A 100 5.57 -6.74 16.10
N VAL A 101 5.02 -5.82 15.31
CA VAL A 101 5.74 -5.25 14.16
C VAL A 101 7.02 -4.57 14.62
N HIS A 102 6.98 -3.80 15.71
CA HIS A 102 8.15 -3.11 16.23
C HIS A 102 9.24 -4.09 16.69
N ALA A 103 8.86 -5.19 17.34
CA ALA A 103 9.79 -6.25 17.73
C ALA A 103 10.38 -6.99 16.50
N LEU A 104 9.61 -7.12 15.42
CA LEU A 104 10.04 -7.75 14.17
C LEU A 104 10.81 -6.81 13.23
N GLN A 105 10.91 -5.50 13.52
CA GLN A 105 11.55 -4.53 12.62
C GLN A 105 12.96 -4.94 12.15
N PRO A 106 13.88 -5.42 13.01
CA PRO A 106 15.20 -5.85 12.55
C PRO A 106 15.13 -6.96 11.49
N LEU A 107 14.25 -7.95 11.68
CA LEU A 107 14.00 -9.01 10.70
C LEU A 107 13.39 -8.44 9.42
N LEU A 108 12.37 -7.59 9.55
CA LEU A 108 11.67 -7.00 8.41
C LEU A 108 12.63 -6.14 7.56
N HIS A 109 13.50 -5.35 8.18
CA HIS A 109 14.53 -4.58 7.47
C HIS A 109 15.52 -5.47 6.72
N ALA A 110 15.95 -6.60 7.33
CA ALA A 110 16.86 -7.54 6.68
C ALA A 110 16.20 -8.31 5.52
N LYS A 111 14.89 -8.59 5.64
CA LYS A 111 14.18 -9.47 4.71
C LYS A 111 13.45 -8.73 3.62
N LEU A 112 12.86 -7.58 3.85
CA LEU A 112 12.14 -6.84 2.81
C LEU A 112 13.10 -6.33 1.73
N LEU A 113 12.71 -6.51 0.47
CA LEU A 113 13.55 -6.13 -0.65
C LEU A 113 13.35 -4.64 -1.01
N PRO A 114 14.40 -3.96 -1.53
CA PRO A 114 14.30 -2.58 -2.00
C PRO A 114 13.18 -2.35 -3.03
N MET A 115 12.88 -3.38 -3.84
CA MET A 115 11.88 -3.38 -4.90
C MET A 115 10.42 -3.60 -4.46
N GLN A 116 10.15 -3.69 -3.16
CA GLN A 116 8.79 -3.73 -2.60
C GLN A 116 8.34 -2.33 -2.21
N PHE A 117 7.17 -1.89 -2.68
CA PHE A 117 6.68 -0.50 -2.53
C PHE A 117 5.28 -0.40 -1.91
N GLY A 118 4.61 -1.52 -1.62
CA GLY A 118 3.24 -1.52 -1.06
C GLY A 118 3.26 -1.47 0.46
N SER A 119 2.53 -0.52 1.05
CA SER A 119 2.34 -0.42 2.51
C SER A 119 3.63 -0.37 3.34
N ILE A 120 4.72 0.19 2.79
CA ILE A 120 5.99 0.38 3.50
C ILE A 120 6.24 1.88 3.66
N PRO A 121 6.51 2.40 4.88
CA PRO A 121 6.81 3.81 5.10
C PRO A 121 7.93 4.34 4.19
N GLY A 122 7.77 5.58 3.70
CA GLY A 122 8.70 6.20 2.74
C GLY A 122 8.65 5.63 1.32
N LYS A 123 7.82 4.60 1.07
CA LYS A 123 7.57 4.03 -0.26
C LYS A 123 6.13 4.28 -0.70
N GLY A 124 5.87 4.04 -1.97
CA GLY A 124 4.53 4.18 -2.52
C GLY A 124 4.46 4.06 -4.03
N GLN A 125 3.27 4.34 -4.56
CA GLN A 125 2.94 4.20 -5.98
C GLN A 125 3.88 5.00 -6.88
N VAL A 126 4.17 6.25 -6.51
CA VAL A 126 5.07 7.14 -7.27
C VAL A 126 6.49 6.60 -7.28
N ALA A 127 7.03 6.21 -6.12
CA ALA A 127 8.39 5.67 -6.02
C ALA A 127 8.57 4.38 -6.83
N GLY A 128 7.61 3.46 -6.74
CA GLY A 128 7.66 2.22 -7.52
C GLY A 128 7.48 2.46 -9.02
N THR A 129 6.65 3.44 -9.42
CA THR A 129 6.53 3.85 -10.83
C THR A 129 7.84 4.42 -11.36
N ARG A 130 8.51 5.31 -10.61
CA ARG A 130 9.83 5.84 -10.98
C ARG A 130 10.89 4.75 -11.10
N GLN A 131 10.83 3.72 -10.25
CA GLN A 131 11.70 2.56 -10.36
C GLN A 131 11.46 1.78 -11.67
N ILE A 132 10.19 1.59 -12.07
CA ILE A 132 9.86 1.00 -13.37
C ILE A 132 10.40 1.88 -14.51
N GLU A 133 10.14 3.19 -14.48
CA GLU A 133 10.67 4.12 -15.48
C GLU A 133 12.18 4.03 -15.62
N ARG A 134 12.92 4.03 -14.50
CA ARG A 134 14.37 3.89 -14.51
C ARG A 134 14.79 2.56 -15.16
N ILE A 135 14.13 1.45 -14.82
CA ILE A 135 14.42 0.14 -15.41
C ILE A 135 14.20 0.17 -16.93
N VAL A 136 13.02 0.61 -17.36
CA VAL A 136 12.60 0.51 -18.75
C VAL A 136 13.12 1.64 -19.63
N ARG A 137 13.74 2.69 -19.09
CA ARG A 137 14.28 3.80 -19.90
C ARG A 137 15.80 3.90 -19.85
N LYS A 138 16.40 3.50 -18.72
CA LYS A 138 17.83 3.73 -18.47
C LYS A 138 18.61 2.44 -18.25
N LYS A 139 18.04 1.47 -17.51
CA LYS A 139 18.78 0.26 -17.12
C LYS A 139 18.83 -0.81 -18.22
N ILE A 140 17.75 -0.99 -18.97
CA ILE A 140 17.68 -1.99 -20.05
C ILE A 140 17.39 -1.30 -21.37
N LEU A 141 18.44 -1.06 -22.18
CA LEU A 141 18.30 -0.31 -23.44
C LEU A 141 17.85 -1.18 -24.63
N GLY A 142 18.17 -2.47 -24.63
CA GLY A 142 17.77 -3.42 -25.67
C GLY A 142 16.33 -3.94 -25.52
N LYS A 143 16.04 -5.03 -26.24
CA LYS A 143 14.73 -5.70 -26.21
C LYS A 143 14.34 -6.08 -24.78
N LEU A 144 13.11 -5.75 -24.44
CA LEU A 144 12.57 -5.80 -23.10
C LEU A 144 11.11 -6.23 -23.13
N ASP A 145 10.78 -7.18 -22.28
CA ASP A 145 9.41 -7.59 -22.00
C ASP A 145 9.16 -7.56 -20.49
N ALA A 146 7.88 -7.55 -20.12
CA ALA A 146 7.45 -7.69 -18.74
C ALA A 146 6.29 -8.68 -18.64
N VAL A 147 6.21 -9.37 -17.50
CA VAL A 147 5.07 -10.21 -17.14
C VAL A 147 4.58 -9.77 -15.76
N LYS A 148 3.28 -9.48 -15.68
CA LYS A 148 2.64 -9.11 -14.43
C LYS A 148 2.09 -10.36 -13.73
N GLY A 149 2.46 -10.51 -12.47
CA GLY A 149 1.89 -11.49 -11.55
C GLY A 149 1.05 -10.81 -10.48
N ASP A 150 0.09 -11.55 -9.95
CA ASP A 150 -0.79 -11.10 -8.87
C ASP A 150 -1.15 -12.32 -8.01
N VAL A 151 -1.09 -12.16 -6.69
CA VAL A 151 -1.46 -13.21 -5.74
C VAL A 151 -2.99 -13.27 -5.62
N HIS A 152 -3.57 -14.46 -5.78
CA HIS A 152 -5.01 -14.65 -5.63
C HIS A 152 -5.41 -14.45 -4.17
N LYS A 153 -6.33 -13.51 -3.90
CA LYS A 153 -6.81 -13.18 -2.55
C LYS A 153 -5.66 -13.10 -1.53
N ALA A 154 -4.67 -12.25 -1.78
CA ALA A 154 -3.43 -12.14 -0.99
C ALA A 154 -3.59 -12.32 0.53
N TYR A 155 -4.31 -11.42 1.21
CA TYR A 155 -4.50 -11.54 2.66
C TYR A 155 -5.32 -12.78 3.05
N PRO A 156 -6.53 -13.04 2.47
CA PRO A 156 -7.32 -14.22 2.84
C PRO A 156 -6.73 -15.57 2.43
N SER A 157 -5.66 -15.61 1.63
CA SER A 157 -4.96 -16.85 1.26
C SER A 157 -3.66 -17.05 2.04
N THR A 158 -3.15 -16.02 2.68
CA THR A 158 -1.92 -16.13 3.47
C THR A 158 -2.27 -16.59 4.87
N THR A 159 -1.97 -17.86 5.16
CA THR A 159 -2.23 -18.45 6.48
C THR A 159 -1.25 -17.94 7.54
N ILE A 160 -1.73 -17.84 8.77
CA ILE A 160 -0.88 -17.56 9.94
C ILE A 160 0.16 -18.65 10.11
N VAL A 161 -0.20 -19.92 9.86
CA VAL A 161 0.74 -21.05 9.86
C VAL A 161 1.93 -20.81 8.93
N CYS A 162 1.70 -20.30 7.71
CA CYS A 162 2.77 -19.95 6.77
C CYS A 162 3.70 -18.88 7.35
N VAL A 163 3.13 -17.79 7.90
CA VAL A 163 3.90 -16.70 8.51
C VAL A 163 4.74 -17.21 9.69
N ILE A 164 4.13 -17.94 10.63
CA ILE A 164 4.82 -18.49 11.80
C ILE A 164 5.92 -19.48 11.41
N THR A 165 5.70 -20.29 10.36
CA THR A 165 6.73 -21.21 9.84
C THR A 165 7.95 -20.46 9.31
N LEU A 166 7.74 -19.37 8.56
CA LEU A 166 8.83 -18.52 8.11
C LEU A 166 9.54 -17.82 9.28
N LEU A 167 8.81 -17.35 10.28
CA LEU A 167 9.41 -16.79 11.50
C LEU A 167 10.25 -17.82 12.25
N LYS A 168 9.76 -19.06 12.43
CA LYS A 168 10.53 -20.16 13.05
C LYS A 168 11.84 -20.44 12.31
N ARG A 169 11.83 -20.35 10.97
CA ARG A 169 13.04 -20.48 10.15
C ARG A 169 14.01 -19.32 10.37
N ASP A 170 13.55 -18.07 10.37
CA ASP A 170 14.43 -16.90 10.34
C ASP A 170 14.87 -16.40 11.72
N ILE A 171 14.03 -16.54 12.74
CA ILE A 171 14.27 -16.10 14.11
C ILE A 171 14.08 -17.24 15.12
N GLY A 172 14.33 -18.49 14.70
CA GLY A 172 14.08 -19.71 15.46
C GLY A 172 14.69 -19.77 16.86
N LYS A 173 15.72 -18.94 17.15
CA LYS A 173 16.33 -18.80 18.47
C LYS A 173 15.47 -17.96 19.44
N ASN A 174 14.66 -17.02 18.94
CA ASN A 174 13.81 -16.17 19.77
C ASN A 174 12.42 -16.80 19.94
N LYS A 175 12.34 -17.79 20.85
CA LYS A 175 11.10 -18.54 21.11
C LYS A 175 9.96 -17.65 21.61
N LYS A 176 10.26 -16.69 22.48
CA LYS A 176 9.27 -15.74 23.03
C LYS A 176 8.61 -14.91 21.93
N LEU A 177 9.38 -14.40 20.97
CA LEU A 177 8.81 -13.62 19.85
C LEU A 177 7.98 -14.48 18.90
N ILE A 178 8.38 -15.75 18.68
CA ILE A 178 7.60 -16.69 17.87
C ILE A 178 6.28 -17.03 18.56
N TRP A 179 6.30 -17.32 19.87
CA TRP A 179 5.10 -17.50 20.69
C TRP A 179 4.20 -16.26 20.59
N TYR A 180 4.77 -15.07 20.82
CA TYR A 180 4.02 -13.83 20.81
C TYR A 180 3.37 -13.54 19.46
N ALA A 181 4.08 -13.82 18.34
CA ALA A 181 3.49 -13.72 17.01
C ALA A 181 2.29 -14.66 16.83
N GLY A 182 2.37 -15.88 17.37
CA GLY A 182 1.25 -16.83 17.40
C GLY A 182 0.08 -16.29 18.22
N ALA A 183 0.32 -15.89 19.47
CA ALA A 183 -0.70 -15.39 20.38
C ALA A 183 -1.44 -14.14 19.83
N VAL A 184 -0.71 -13.19 19.23
CA VAL A 184 -1.32 -11.98 18.63
C VAL A 184 -2.25 -12.30 17.46
N THR A 185 -2.04 -13.44 16.79
CA THR A 185 -2.77 -13.83 15.57
C THR A 185 -3.71 -15.00 15.78
N GLU A 186 -3.81 -15.54 16.99
CA GLU A 186 -4.61 -16.70 17.33
C GLU A 186 -6.12 -16.46 17.11
N ASN A 187 -6.57 -15.25 17.41
CA ASN A 187 -7.95 -14.81 17.25
C ASN A 187 -8.31 -14.32 15.84
N TYR A 188 -7.38 -14.46 14.87
CA TYR A 188 -7.65 -14.05 13.50
C TYR A 188 -8.66 -15.03 12.88
N PRO A 189 -9.74 -14.51 12.28
CA PRO A 189 -10.74 -15.34 11.63
C PRO A 189 -10.11 -16.15 10.50
N ASP A 190 -10.52 -17.41 10.39
CA ASP A 190 -10.07 -18.39 9.41
C ASP A 190 -8.55 -18.70 9.46
N GLY A 191 -7.81 -18.21 10.46
CA GLY A 191 -6.37 -18.42 10.59
C GLY A 191 -5.56 -17.79 9.44
N VAL A 192 -6.05 -16.69 8.86
CA VAL A 192 -5.42 -15.98 7.72
C VAL A 192 -5.18 -14.50 8.03
N LEU A 193 -4.34 -13.84 7.24
CA LEU A 193 -4.06 -12.42 7.42
C LEU A 193 -5.31 -11.54 7.21
N LEU A 194 -5.43 -10.49 8.04
CA LEU A 194 -6.53 -9.55 8.02
C LEU A 194 -6.41 -8.53 6.88
N ILE A 195 -7.52 -8.29 6.18
CA ILE A 195 -7.61 -7.13 5.29
C ILE A 195 -7.74 -5.86 6.13
N GLY A 196 -6.68 -5.05 6.13
CA GLY A 196 -6.61 -3.78 6.85
C GLY A 196 -5.90 -3.85 8.21
N GLY A 197 -5.44 -5.04 8.64
CA GLY A 197 -4.66 -5.22 9.87
C GLY A 197 -3.25 -4.64 9.75
N TYR A 198 -2.73 -4.05 10.82
CA TYR A 198 -1.42 -3.42 10.82
C TYR A 198 -0.30 -4.45 10.63
N PHE A 199 -0.26 -5.48 11.49
CA PHE A 199 0.71 -6.58 11.37
C PHE A 199 0.56 -7.31 10.04
N SER A 200 -0.68 -7.54 9.61
CA SER A 200 -0.99 -8.26 8.38
C SER A 200 -0.33 -7.65 7.13
N THR A 201 -0.24 -6.31 7.05
CA THR A 201 0.46 -5.65 5.93
C THR A 201 1.97 -5.91 5.89
N TRP A 202 2.62 -5.99 7.06
CA TRP A 202 4.04 -6.31 7.18
C TRP A 202 4.31 -7.78 6.95
N ALA A 203 3.48 -8.65 7.53
CA ALA A 203 3.55 -10.10 7.37
C ALA A 203 3.41 -10.50 5.90
N PHE A 204 2.46 -9.92 5.17
CA PHE A 204 2.30 -10.20 3.74
C PHE A 204 3.52 -9.73 2.93
N ASN A 205 4.07 -8.55 3.23
CA ASN A 205 5.31 -8.10 2.58
C ASN A 205 6.50 -9.03 2.89
N TYR A 206 6.57 -9.57 4.10
CA TYR A 206 7.59 -10.54 4.48
C TYR A 206 7.46 -11.85 3.70
N VAL A 207 6.26 -12.41 3.59
CA VAL A 207 5.96 -13.58 2.73
C VAL A 207 6.28 -13.28 1.27
N MET A 208 5.87 -12.13 0.76
CA MET A 208 6.17 -11.74 -0.63
C MET A 208 7.66 -11.63 -0.89
N SER A 209 8.48 -11.20 0.08
CA SER A 209 9.93 -11.18 -0.10
C SER A 209 10.49 -12.56 -0.48
N TYR A 210 9.94 -13.64 0.08
CA TYR A 210 10.32 -15.00 -0.30
C TYR A 210 9.98 -15.32 -1.76
N VAL A 211 8.79 -14.94 -2.22
CA VAL A 211 8.38 -15.09 -3.63
C VAL A 211 9.35 -14.34 -4.56
N LEU A 212 9.68 -13.09 -4.21
CA LEU A 212 10.56 -12.26 -5.03
C LEU A 212 12.00 -12.79 -5.04
N ARG A 213 12.52 -13.26 -3.90
CA ARG A 213 13.85 -13.89 -3.81
C ARG A 213 13.92 -15.16 -4.62
N TYR A 214 12.88 -16.00 -4.58
CA TYR A 214 12.79 -17.19 -5.43
C TYR A 214 12.88 -16.80 -6.91
N LEU A 215 12.05 -15.86 -7.36
CA LEU A 215 12.08 -15.37 -8.75
C LEU A 215 13.46 -14.85 -9.17
N LEU A 216 14.15 -14.09 -8.30
CA LEU A 216 15.50 -13.56 -8.56
C LEU A 216 16.59 -14.65 -8.55
N SER A 217 16.37 -15.75 -7.83
CA SER A 217 17.31 -16.88 -7.78
C SER A 217 17.29 -17.74 -9.04
N LEU A 218 16.21 -17.69 -9.82
CA LEU A 218 16.03 -18.53 -11.00
C LEU A 218 17.05 -18.19 -12.10
N LYS A 219 17.85 -19.20 -12.44
CA LYS A 219 18.82 -19.15 -13.54
C LYS A 219 18.56 -20.29 -14.53
N GLN A 220 18.98 -20.09 -15.77
CA GLN A 220 19.17 -21.16 -16.75
C GLN A 220 20.67 -21.24 -17.07
N VAL A 221 21.18 -22.45 -17.19
CA VAL A 221 22.56 -22.71 -17.64
C VAL A 221 22.49 -23.22 -19.07
N ARG A 222 23.26 -22.62 -19.97
CA ARG A 222 23.40 -23.08 -21.34
C ARG A 222 24.87 -23.00 -21.73
N ARG A 223 25.45 -24.13 -22.18
CA ARG A 223 26.87 -24.24 -22.57
C ARG A 223 27.82 -23.69 -21.49
N GLY A 224 27.62 -24.08 -20.23
CA GLY A 224 28.41 -23.62 -19.09
C GLY A 224 28.06 -22.21 -18.57
N THR A 225 27.38 -21.37 -19.35
CA THR A 225 27.05 -20.00 -18.94
C THR A 225 25.68 -19.90 -18.28
N GLY A 226 25.66 -19.42 -17.03
CA GLY A 226 24.44 -19.16 -16.26
C GLY A 226 23.84 -17.78 -16.52
N THR A 227 22.59 -17.71 -16.96
CA THR A 227 21.84 -16.46 -17.15
C THR A 227 20.60 -16.43 -16.26
N ARG A 228 20.32 -15.29 -15.62
CA ARG A 228 19.12 -15.12 -14.78
C ARG A 228 17.87 -15.07 -15.66
N LEU A 229 16.82 -15.78 -15.27
CA LEU A 229 15.55 -15.75 -15.99
C LEU A 229 14.83 -14.40 -15.84
N VAL A 230 14.98 -13.78 -14.67
CA VAL A 230 14.41 -12.47 -14.34
C VAL A 230 15.55 -11.48 -14.16
N ARG A 231 15.50 -10.36 -14.89
CA ARG A 231 16.51 -9.31 -14.79
C ARG A 231 16.17 -8.34 -13.67
N GLU A 232 14.91 -7.88 -13.64
CA GLU A 232 14.42 -6.93 -12.64
C GLU A 232 13.03 -7.32 -12.17
N ILE A 233 12.70 -6.87 -10.95
CA ILE A 233 11.39 -7.05 -10.34
C ILE A 233 10.96 -5.74 -9.70
N VAL A 234 9.66 -5.46 -9.75
CA VAL A 234 9.02 -4.42 -8.94
C VAL A 234 7.74 -5.00 -8.34
N CYS A 235 7.50 -4.75 -7.05
CA CYS A 235 6.37 -5.31 -6.31
C CYS A 235 5.61 -4.20 -5.56
N TYR A 236 4.28 -4.26 -5.59
CA TYR A 236 3.40 -3.36 -4.87
C TYR A 236 2.25 -4.16 -4.27
N ALA A 237 2.35 -4.47 -2.97
CA ALA A 237 1.43 -5.37 -2.29
C ALA A 237 1.35 -6.72 -3.03
N ASP A 238 0.16 -7.12 -3.47
CA ASP A 238 -0.15 -8.38 -4.17
C ASP A 238 0.27 -8.39 -5.65
N ASP A 239 0.28 -7.21 -6.29
CA ASP A 239 0.71 -7.01 -7.66
C ASP A 239 2.26 -6.97 -7.74
N PHE A 240 2.86 -7.75 -8.64
CA PHE A 240 4.27 -7.64 -8.99
C PHE A 240 4.51 -7.73 -10.50
N VAL A 241 5.65 -7.25 -10.94
CA VAL A 241 6.10 -7.35 -12.33
C VAL A 241 7.51 -7.88 -12.38
N ILE A 242 7.72 -8.88 -13.23
CA ILE A 242 9.05 -9.36 -13.60
C ILE A 242 9.41 -8.84 -14.99
N ILE A 243 10.66 -8.47 -15.18
CA ILE A 243 11.14 -7.75 -16.36
C ILE A 243 12.38 -8.46 -16.90
N GLY A 244 12.43 -8.68 -18.22
CA GLY A 244 13.45 -9.49 -18.88
C GLY A 244 13.06 -9.89 -20.30
N HIS A 245 13.47 -11.08 -20.75
CA HIS A 245 13.09 -11.61 -22.06
C HIS A 245 11.83 -12.48 -21.95
N ALA A 246 10.83 -12.26 -22.81
CA ALA A 246 9.51 -12.92 -22.70
C ALA A 246 9.57 -14.44 -22.45
N SER A 247 10.38 -15.17 -23.22
CA SER A 247 10.49 -16.63 -23.09
C SER A 247 11.03 -17.08 -21.73
N GLN A 248 11.92 -16.29 -21.12
CA GLN A 248 12.49 -16.57 -19.80
C GLN A 248 11.50 -16.21 -18.68
N LEU A 249 10.78 -15.10 -18.84
CA LEU A 249 9.78 -14.65 -17.87
C LEU A 249 8.62 -15.65 -17.75
N MET A 250 8.14 -16.21 -18.87
CA MET A 250 7.10 -17.24 -18.82
C MET A 250 7.56 -18.51 -18.12
N LYS A 251 8.81 -18.93 -18.32
CA LYS A 251 9.42 -20.04 -17.56
C LYS A 251 9.50 -19.70 -16.07
N ALA A 252 9.92 -18.48 -15.73
CA ALA A 252 10.01 -18.02 -14.35
C ALA A 252 8.64 -18.01 -13.65
N MET A 253 7.59 -17.50 -14.30
CA MET A 253 6.23 -17.49 -13.74
C MET A 253 5.69 -18.90 -13.52
N LYS A 254 5.92 -19.84 -14.45
CA LYS A 254 5.53 -21.25 -14.27
C LYS A 254 6.23 -21.87 -13.06
N LYS A 255 7.56 -21.71 -12.95
CA LYS A 255 8.32 -22.21 -11.79
C LYS A 255 7.85 -21.58 -10.48
N ALA A 256 7.66 -20.26 -10.47
CA ALA A 256 7.17 -19.55 -9.30
C ALA A 256 5.77 -19.99 -8.89
N THR A 257 4.86 -20.23 -9.83
CA THR A 257 3.49 -20.70 -9.50
C THR A 257 3.51 -22.04 -8.75
N HIS A 258 4.33 -22.99 -9.20
CA HIS A 258 4.48 -24.29 -8.51
C HIS A 258 5.15 -24.13 -7.14
N TRP A 259 6.23 -23.35 -7.08
CA TRP A 259 6.98 -23.16 -5.84
C TRP A 259 6.17 -22.41 -4.78
N VAL A 260 5.46 -21.35 -5.17
CA VAL A 260 4.62 -20.55 -4.27
C VAL A 260 3.48 -21.39 -3.69
N LYS A 261 2.86 -22.26 -4.50
CA LYS A 261 1.81 -23.18 -4.03
C LYS A 261 2.36 -24.24 -3.08
N SER A 262 3.44 -24.92 -3.47
CA SER A 262 4.03 -26.02 -2.68
C SER A 262 4.71 -25.55 -1.39
N THR A 263 5.34 -24.37 -1.40
CA THR A 263 6.18 -23.91 -0.29
C THR A 263 5.45 -22.95 0.64
N LEU A 264 4.57 -22.10 0.11
CA LEU A 264 3.91 -21.04 0.87
C LEU A 264 2.39 -21.25 1.01
N GLY A 265 1.81 -22.24 0.32
CA GLY A 265 0.36 -22.45 0.27
C GLY A 265 -0.40 -21.35 -0.49
N LEU A 266 0.30 -20.49 -1.24
CA LEU A 266 -0.30 -19.36 -1.94
C LEU A 266 -0.55 -19.69 -3.42
N GLU A 267 -1.49 -18.99 -4.04
CA GLU A 267 -1.79 -19.15 -5.47
C GLU A 267 -1.50 -17.87 -6.25
N LEU A 268 -0.72 -17.99 -7.32
CA LEU A 268 -0.57 -16.92 -8.32
C LEU A 268 -1.69 -17.03 -9.36
N LYS A 269 -2.32 -15.92 -9.72
CA LYS A 269 -3.32 -15.91 -10.79
C LYS A 269 -2.69 -16.40 -12.10
N GLN A 270 -3.36 -17.30 -12.81
CA GLN A 270 -2.81 -17.93 -14.01
C GLN A 270 -2.89 -17.06 -15.28
N ALA A 271 -3.80 -16.10 -15.32
CA ALA A 271 -3.94 -15.16 -16.43
C ALA A 271 -2.90 -14.01 -16.32
N TRP A 272 -1.65 -14.28 -16.72
CA TRP A 272 -0.57 -13.29 -16.65
C TRP A 272 -0.65 -12.29 -17.81
N GLN A 273 -0.61 -11.00 -17.45
CA GLN A 273 -0.52 -9.94 -18.45
C GLN A 273 0.93 -9.81 -18.93
N GLN A 274 1.15 -10.06 -20.22
CA GLN A 274 2.44 -9.85 -20.87
C GLN A 274 2.48 -8.46 -21.53
N VAL A 275 3.62 -7.79 -21.42
CA VAL A 275 3.88 -6.51 -22.06
C VAL A 275 5.15 -6.65 -22.89
N ARG A 276 5.00 -6.55 -24.20
CA ARG A 276 6.14 -6.44 -25.14
C ARG A 276 6.39 -4.97 -25.37
N PHE A 277 7.46 -4.43 -24.79
CA PHE A 277 7.73 -3.00 -24.97
C PHE A 277 8.16 -2.75 -26.42
N ALA A 278 7.62 -1.67 -26.99
CA ALA A 278 8.09 -1.14 -28.26
C ALA A 278 9.58 -0.75 -28.16
N SER A 279 10.27 -0.69 -29.28
CA SER A 279 11.61 -0.09 -29.31
C SER A 279 11.54 1.43 -29.09
N PHE A 280 12.67 2.07 -28.75
CA PHE A 280 12.72 3.53 -28.66
C PHE A 280 12.36 4.21 -30.00
N GLU A 281 12.84 3.66 -31.12
CA GLU A 281 12.57 4.18 -32.46
C GLU A 281 11.11 4.00 -32.88
N GLU A 282 10.50 2.87 -32.52
CA GLU A 282 9.06 2.68 -32.70
C GLU A 282 8.25 3.69 -31.86
N GLU A 283 8.64 3.94 -30.60
CA GLU A 283 7.96 4.96 -29.80
C GLU A 283 8.09 6.37 -30.36
N LYS A 284 9.26 6.74 -30.90
CA LYS A 284 9.45 8.03 -31.59
C LYS A 284 8.54 8.15 -32.82
N ARG A 285 8.47 7.11 -33.66
CA ARG A 285 7.58 7.07 -34.83
C ARG A 285 6.11 7.19 -34.43
N VAL A 286 5.67 6.44 -33.42
CA VAL A 286 4.29 6.53 -32.91
C VAL A 286 4.02 7.91 -32.30
N LYS A 287 5.00 8.53 -31.62
CA LYS A 287 4.86 9.90 -31.10
C LYS A 287 4.64 10.90 -32.24
N ALA A 288 5.43 10.85 -33.31
CA ALA A 288 5.26 11.72 -34.47
C ALA A 288 3.87 11.55 -35.12
N ALA A 289 3.43 10.31 -35.34
CA ALA A 289 2.10 10.02 -35.87
C ALA A 289 0.97 10.53 -34.94
N ARG A 290 1.17 10.50 -33.63
CA ARG A 290 0.20 11.05 -32.66
C ARG A 290 0.08 12.57 -32.72
N VAL A 291 1.17 13.27 -33.03
CA VAL A 291 1.13 14.72 -33.27
C VAL A 291 0.29 15.03 -34.52
N GLN A 292 0.37 14.15 -35.54
CA GLN A 292 -0.45 14.22 -36.76
C GLN A 292 -1.89 13.67 -36.58
N GLY A 293 -2.34 13.43 -35.34
CA GLY A 293 -3.72 13.04 -35.04
C GLY A 293 -3.98 11.54 -34.84
N SER A 294 -2.96 10.68 -34.98
CA SER A 294 -3.12 9.25 -34.68
C SER A 294 -3.47 9.00 -33.20
N LYS A 295 -4.39 8.06 -32.95
CA LYS A 295 -4.77 7.63 -31.60
C LYS A 295 -4.01 6.38 -31.13
N HIS A 296 -3.21 5.77 -32.01
CA HIS A 296 -2.44 4.57 -31.70
C HIS A 296 -1.40 4.83 -30.60
N ARG A 297 -1.16 3.84 -29.74
CA ARG A 297 -0.15 3.90 -28.67
C ARG A 297 0.55 2.56 -28.57
N THR A 298 1.84 2.61 -28.30
CA THR A 298 2.66 1.43 -27.98
C THR A 298 2.19 0.75 -26.69
N PRO A 299 2.50 -0.55 -26.52
CA PRO A 299 2.20 -1.29 -25.30
C PRO A 299 2.82 -0.63 -24.06
N ALA A 300 2.13 -0.74 -22.93
CA ALA A 300 2.56 -0.14 -21.67
C ALA A 300 2.40 -1.11 -20.51
N LEU A 301 3.26 -0.94 -19.52
CA LEU A 301 3.14 -1.63 -18.25
C LEU A 301 2.20 -0.83 -17.32
N ASP A 302 1.03 -1.41 -17.06
CA ASP A 302 0.02 -0.87 -16.14
C ASP A 302 0.25 -1.38 -14.71
N MET A 303 0.79 -0.50 -13.85
CA MET A 303 1.03 -0.81 -12.45
C MET A 303 0.94 0.47 -11.61
N MET A 304 0.52 0.34 -10.34
CA MET A 304 0.48 1.46 -9.38
C MET A 304 -0.31 2.68 -9.87
N GLY A 305 -1.28 2.48 -10.76
CA GLY A 305 -2.15 3.54 -11.31
C GLY A 305 -1.56 4.33 -12.48
N PHE A 306 -0.40 3.93 -13.00
CA PHE A 306 0.24 4.50 -14.18
C PHE A 306 0.39 3.45 -15.28
N ALA A 307 0.50 3.93 -16.52
CA ALA A 307 0.84 3.12 -17.69
C ALA A 307 2.19 3.60 -18.25
N VAL A 308 3.25 2.90 -17.87
CA VAL A 308 4.65 3.25 -18.16
C VAL A 308 5.08 2.68 -19.51
N ARG A 309 5.70 3.53 -20.33
CA ARG A 309 6.28 3.21 -21.64
C ARG A 309 7.76 3.58 -21.70
N ARG A 310 8.44 3.26 -22.81
CA ARG A 310 9.89 3.49 -22.98
C ARG A 310 10.27 4.96 -22.96
N THR A 311 9.38 5.87 -23.34
CA THR A 311 9.70 7.29 -23.43
C THR A 311 8.79 8.18 -22.61
N TYR A 312 7.63 7.68 -22.15
CA TYR A 312 6.63 8.49 -21.44
C TYR A 312 5.77 7.64 -20.49
N THR A 313 5.11 8.27 -19.53
CA THR A 313 4.20 7.65 -18.56
C THR A 313 2.88 8.40 -18.57
N ILE A 314 1.76 7.69 -18.67
CA ILE A 314 0.44 8.32 -18.54
C ILE A 314 -0.32 7.74 -17.35
N VAL A 315 -1.32 8.47 -16.87
CA VAL A 315 -2.27 7.95 -15.89
C VAL A 315 -3.02 6.74 -16.48
N ARG A 316 -3.21 5.69 -15.67
CA ARG A 316 -4.00 4.51 -16.05
C ARG A 316 -5.40 4.92 -16.51
N LYS A 317 -5.88 4.33 -17.60
CA LYS A 317 -7.18 4.66 -18.25
C LYS A 317 -8.36 4.77 -17.27
N GLY A 318 -8.48 3.83 -16.33
CA GLY A 318 -9.56 3.84 -15.33
C GLY A 318 -9.47 5.02 -14.35
N VAL A 319 -8.26 5.33 -13.89
CA VAL A 319 -7.99 6.47 -13.00
C VAL A 319 -8.23 7.78 -13.75
N PHE A 320 -7.69 7.90 -14.98
CA PHE A 320 -7.89 9.05 -15.86
C PHE A 320 -9.37 9.36 -16.09
N ARG A 321 -10.20 8.34 -16.37
CA ARG A 321 -11.65 8.53 -16.57
C ARG A 321 -12.33 9.14 -15.34
N ARG A 322 -11.95 8.72 -14.13
CA ARG A 322 -12.50 9.24 -12.87
C ARG A 322 -12.11 10.69 -12.66
N ILE A 323 -10.82 10.97 -12.84
CA ILE A 323 -10.25 12.31 -12.74
C ILE A 323 -10.94 13.26 -13.71
N ARG A 324 -11.00 12.89 -15.00
CA ARG A 324 -11.67 13.68 -16.05
C ARG A 324 -13.12 14.01 -15.70
N ARG A 325 -13.87 13.05 -15.15
CA ARG A 325 -15.25 13.31 -14.71
C ARG A 325 -15.32 14.35 -13.60
N GLN A 326 -14.39 14.32 -12.63
CA GLN A 326 -14.35 15.33 -11.57
C GLN A 326 -13.94 16.70 -12.10
N LEU A 327 -13.00 16.78 -13.05
CA LEU A 327 -12.60 18.03 -13.69
C LEU A 327 -13.75 18.67 -14.46
N ILE A 328 -14.45 17.92 -15.32
CA ILE A 328 -15.60 18.43 -16.09
C ILE A 328 -16.67 19.00 -15.15
N ARG A 329 -17.00 18.24 -14.11
CA ARG A 329 -17.99 18.70 -13.13
C ARG A 329 -17.48 19.95 -12.42
N ALA A 330 -16.24 19.96 -11.94
CA ALA A 330 -15.69 21.10 -11.22
C ALA A 330 -15.59 22.37 -12.07
N GLY A 331 -15.33 22.25 -13.37
CA GLY A 331 -15.42 23.38 -14.30
C GLY A 331 -16.83 23.96 -14.35
N ARG A 332 -17.87 23.10 -14.37
CA ARG A 332 -19.28 23.57 -14.31
C ARG A 332 -19.59 24.26 -12.98
N ASP A 333 -19.17 23.68 -11.86
CA ASP A 333 -19.37 24.31 -10.54
C ASP A 333 -18.65 25.66 -10.46
N LEU A 334 -17.43 25.75 -10.97
CA LEU A 334 -16.68 26.99 -10.96
C LEU A 334 -17.35 28.07 -11.81
N ALA A 335 -17.87 27.71 -12.99
CA ALA A 335 -18.60 28.63 -13.85
C ALA A 335 -19.95 29.08 -13.25
N MET A 336 -20.67 28.18 -12.59
CA MET A 336 -22.01 28.45 -12.04
C MET A 336 -21.98 29.12 -10.67
N LEU A 337 -21.09 28.67 -9.79
CA LEU A 337 -21.06 29.07 -8.37
C LEU A 337 -19.92 30.06 -8.06
N GLY A 338 -18.95 30.24 -8.97
CA GLY A 338 -17.72 30.99 -8.70
C GLY A 338 -16.71 30.25 -7.81
N TYR A 339 -17.01 29.04 -7.34
CA TYR A 339 -16.11 28.22 -6.53
C TYR A 339 -16.33 26.71 -6.76
N VAL A 340 -15.37 25.89 -6.32
CA VAL A 340 -15.51 24.43 -6.33
C VAL A 340 -15.96 23.95 -4.93
N PRO A 341 -17.11 23.28 -4.75
CA PRO A 341 -17.57 22.78 -3.47
C PRO A 341 -16.54 21.88 -2.75
N HIS A 342 -16.44 22.02 -1.43
CA HIS A 342 -15.43 21.37 -0.60
C HIS A 342 -15.26 19.86 -0.85
N TRP A 343 -16.37 19.12 -0.94
CA TRP A 343 -16.35 17.67 -1.14
C TRP A 343 -15.70 17.26 -2.48
N ARG A 344 -15.84 18.10 -3.51
CA ARG A 344 -15.23 17.88 -4.82
C ARG A 344 -13.81 18.38 -4.85
N ALA A 345 -13.58 19.54 -4.26
CA ALA A 345 -12.25 20.11 -4.08
C ALA A 345 -11.32 19.11 -3.39
N SER A 346 -11.77 18.48 -2.30
CA SER A 346 -11.05 17.43 -1.57
C SER A 346 -10.71 16.21 -2.43
N LYS A 347 -11.61 15.81 -3.35
CA LYS A 347 -11.35 14.71 -4.29
C LYS A 347 -10.31 15.11 -5.35
N LEU A 348 -10.40 16.33 -5.86
CA LEU A 348 -9.48 16.84 -6.88
C LEU A 348 -8.06 17.04 -6.34
N THR A 349 -7.93 17.61 -5.14
CA THR A 349 -6.63 17.75 -4.47
C THR A 349 -5.96 16.40 -4.26
N ALA A 350 -6.72 15.36 -3.90
CA ALA A 350 -6.20 13.99 -3.79
C ALA A 350 -5.72 13.40 -5.15
N TYR A 351 -6.23 13.90 -6.28
CA TYR A 351 -5.79 13.45 -7.60
C TYR A 351 -4.56 14.18 -8.16
N ASN A 352 -4.13 15.28 -7.53
CA ASN A 352 -3.04 16.12 -8.06
C ASN A 352 -1.77 15.33 -8.39
N GLY A 353 -1.41 14.39 -7.50
CA GLY A 353 -0.21 13.57 -7.65
C GLY A 353 -0.16 12.73 -8.93
N TRP A 354 -1.32 12.39 -9.53
CA TRP A 354 -1.35 11.65 -10.80
C TRP A 354 -0.89 12.52 -11.98
N PHE A 355 -1.24 13.81 -11.99
CA PHE A 355 -0.83 14.73 -13.04
C PHE A 355 0.64 15.07 -12.93
N THR A 356 1.09 15.43 -11.73
CA THR A 356 2.50 15.82 -11.48
C THR A 356 3.52 14.73 -11.79
N ASN A 357 3.09 13.45 -11.76
CA ASN A 357 3.96 12.31 -12.02
C ASN A 357 3.61 11.58 -13.34
N SER A 358 2.99 12.27 -14.30
CA SER A 358 2.72 11.70 -15.63
C SER A 358 2.70 12.76 -16.73
N ASP A 359 2.79 12.33 -17.98
CA ASP A 359 2.65 13.17 -19.17
C ASP A 359 1.18 13.56 -19.40
N SER A 360 0.73 14.58 -18.66
CA SER A 360 -0.66 15.04 -18.63
C SER A 360 -0.90 16.44 -19.24
N ALA A 361 0.12 17.07 -19.85
CA ALA A 361 0.06 18.45 -20.38
C ALA A 361 -1.21 18.74 -21.22
N ASN A 362 -1.52 17.92 -22.23
CA ASN A 362 -2.71 18.16 -23.07
C ASN A 362 -4.03 18.08 -22.30
N LEU A 363 -4.09 17.26 -21.22
CA LEU A 363 -5.27 17.24 -20.36
C LEU A 363 -5.31 18.50 -19.48
N GLU A 364 -4.15 18.92 -18.96
CA GLU A 364 -4.05 20.09 -18.10
C GLU A 364 -4.53 21.35 -18.81
N GLU A 365 -4.09 21.54 -20.05
CA GLU A 365 -4.52 22.62 -20.94
C GLU A 365 -6.02 22.51 -21.26
N LYS A 366 -6.45 21.36 -21.82
CA LYS A 366 -7.83 21.18 -22.28
C LYS A 366 -8.89 21.37 -21.20
N TYR A 367 -8.59 21.00 -19.96
CA TYR A 367 -9.52 21.09 -18.84
C TYR A 367 -9.21 22.22 -17.85
N GLN A 368 -8.28 23.12 -18.19
CA GLN A 368 -7.84 24.23 -17.33
C GLN A 368 -7.56 23.75 -15.90
N VAL A 369 -6.80 22.65 -15.79
CA VAL A 369 -6.60 21.94 -14.52
C VAL A 369 -6.00 22.85 -13.47
N GLU A 370 -5.06 23.72 -13.84
CA GLU A 370 -4.45 24.66 -12.93
C GLU A 370 -5.48 25.60 -12.28
N THR A 371 -6.37 26.20 -13.07
CA THR A 371 -7.45 27.08 -12.61
C THR A 371 -8.38 26.36 -11.64
N ILE A 372 -8.84 25.16 -12.04
CA ILE A 372 -9.72 24.33 -11.20
C ILE A 372 -9.02 23.95 -9.89
N MET A 373 -7.73 23.58 -9.94
CA MET A 373 -6.96 23.16 -8.77
C MET A 373 -6.62 24.32 -7.84
N LYS A 374 -6.42 25.54 -8.36
CA LYS A 374 -6.32 26.77 -7.54
C LYS A 374 -7.62 27.01 -6.79
N ALA A 375 -8.76 26.97 -7.47
CA ALA A 375 -10.08 27.13 -6.84
C ALA A 375 -10.35 26.03 -5.80
N ALA A 376 -10.06 24.76 -6.13
CA ALA A 376 -10.22 23.65 -5.20
C ALA A 376 -9.38 23.83 -3.92
N ARG A 377 -8.10 24.23 -4.03
CA ARG A 377 -7.25 24.49 -2.87
C ARG A 377 -7.82 25.59 -1.97
N ARG A 378 -8.33 26.67 -2.55
CA ARG A 378 -9.00 27.75 -1.80
C ARG A 378 -10.23 27.23 -1.04
N SER A 379 -11.06 26.42 -1.67
CA SER A 379 -12.22 25.81 -1.03
C SER A 379 -11.87 24.89 0.14
N VAL A 380 -10.82 24.08 -0.01
CA VAL A 380 -10.32 23.21 1.08
C VAL A 380 -9.79 24.04 2.24
N ALA A 381 -8.99 25.07 1.97
CA ALA A 381 -8.47 25.97 3.00
C ALA A 381 -9.60 26.68 3.75
N ARG A 382 -10.57 27.25 3.02
CA ARG A 382 -11.74 27.93 3.62
C ARG A 382 -12.55 26.98 4.50
N TRP A 383 -12.78 25.75 4.05
CA TRP A 383 -13.52 24.78 4.84
C TRP A 383 -12.75 24.37 6.11
N SER A 384 -11.43 24.20 6.03
CA SER A 384 -10.60 23.95 7.21
C SER A 384 -10.67 25.09 8.23
N MET A 385 -10.70 26.35 7.77
CA MET A 385 -10.86 27.52 8.63
C MET A 385 -12.22 27.53 9.34
N ILE A 386 -13.31 27.28 8.61
CA ILE A 386 -14.68 27.21 9.16
C ILE A 386 -14.77 26.11 10.23
N GLN A 387 -14.19 24.94 9.97
CA GLN A 387 -14.17 23.84 10.95
C GLN A 387 -13.37 24.21 12.20
N ASN A 388 -12.24 24.89 12.05
CA ASN A 388 -11.44 25.35 13.18
C ASN A 388 -12.20 26.40 14.02
N ASN A 389 -12.89 27.34 13.38
CA ASN A 389 -13.69 28.35 14.11
C ASN A 389 -14.87 27.72 14.85
N ARG A 390 -15.58 26.77 14.23
CA ARG A 390 -16.64 26.00 14.91
C ARG A 390 -16.13 25.24 16.13
N ARG A 391 -14.90 24.73 16.08
CA ARG A 391 -14.25 24.04 17.21
C ARG A 391 -13.75 24.98 18.31
N LYS A 392 -13.51 26.26 18.00
CA LYS A 392 -13.18 27.27 19.02
C LYS A 392 -14.43 27.74 19.75
N ALA A 393 -15.54 27.84 19.03
CA ALA A 393 -16.84 28.25 19.57
C ALA A 393 -17.61 27.14 20.33
N ALA A 394 -17.19 25.89 20.18
CA ALA A 394 -17.66 24.73 20.96
C ALA A 394 -16.58 24.30 21.98
#